data_AF-A0A4P5RLN0-F1
#
_entry.id   AF-A0A4P5RLN0-F1
#
_cell.length_a   1.000
_cell.length_b   1.000
_cell.length_c   1.000
_cell.angle_alpha   90.00
_cell.angle_beta   90.00
_cell.angle_gamma   90.00
#
_symmetry.space_group_name_H-M   'P 1'
#
loop_
_entity.id
_entity.type
_entity.pdbx_description
1 polymer ?
#
loop_
_entity_poly.entity_id
_entity_poly.type
_entity_poly.pdbx_seq_one_letter_code
_entity_poly.pdbx_strand_id
1 'polypeptide(L)'
;MKLIRVLTVGIAFLIGIPVGLNVYGLSPVALFSHFATLQQIMDVELLVRSCISVLLWAVWIYGAICVVYQTVTLRRQGSIEPSDKIFAKSAAAFVVTVWLLATQSSLKSLHEGNAVEQSQVELSTSTHRRQNPYQTLMPSGFAVIALLSIIEGSQRRKLQLSLSGMHDEPVSNGSRMYWSKLRFQASAFSQRSEITQVPESVTCEAAVLTIPIGMNGEETVFLSIGENDQISLNSPDDRCAEEFGLYLNCCLSSSNVRVKTVNLGTSDSSSVCVSQTIDGWRIDPSGVLFSPFVMRREEAETFQSLQKDLAKPLVNRSDDYDISRIGEWQICVRIMGPVEVATRSWETLRFERSKSAELLTWLVMHRERPTRIAARTALWEVSIEDSTFNNVVSGVRRAINQNGQNLLGKESNDVFRIGTEVITDFEILQAAIEKVGLRGGTDDFFALREALELVRDLPFAGENFVWADTEGITSSVVLTIITGALLLSDFYMSQQDLSGVFWATGQGLKALRGHEALIAMRMKAHAQVRNISGINSEWLAYERLRLAEDQFLDRESNEIAKLRESLLTTI
;
A
#
# COMPACT_ATOMS: atom_id res chain seq x y z
N MET A 1 -28.58 -22.00 -9.77
CA MET A 1 -27.57 -22.33 -8.73
C MET A 1 -27.43 -21.27 -7.64
N LYS A 2 -27.44 -19.96 -7.94
CA LYS A 2 -27.37 -18.88 -6.92
C LYS A 2 -28.53 -18.91 -5.90
N LEU A 3 -29.76 -19.11 -6.37
CA LEU A 3 -30.94 -19.19 -5.50
C LEU A 3 -30.88 -20.35 -4.49
N ILE A 4 -30.36 -21.51 -4.92
CA ILE A 4 -30.22 -22.69 -4.07
C ILE A 4 -29.16 -22.45 -2.99
N ARG A 5 -27.99 -21.88 -3.35
CA ARG A 5 -26.94 -21.55 -2.36
C ARG A 5 -27.43 -20.56 -1.30
N VAL A 6 -28.16 -19.52 -1.69
CA VAL A 6 -28.74 -18.55 -0.74
C VAL A 6 -29.76 -19.23 0.17
N LEU A 7 -30.60 -20.12 -0.37
CA LEU A 7 -31.55 -20.91 0.42
C LEU A 7 -30.83 -21.86 1.40
N THR A 8 -29.80 -22.57 0.96
CA THR A 8 -29.05 -23.52 1.78
C THR A 8 -28.29 -22.81 2.91
N VAL A 9 -27.66 -21.67 2.62
CA VAL A 9 -26.96 -20.85 3.62
C VAL A 9 -27.95 -20.22 4.59
N GLY A 10 -29.10 -19.72 4.10
CA GLY A 10 -30.17 -19.18 4.96
C GLY A 10 -30.79 -20.22 5.88
N ILE A 11 -31.02 -21.45 5.40
CA ILE A 11 -31.52 -22.57 6.20
C ILE A 11 -30.48 -23.01 7.25
N ALA A 12 -29.20 -23.08 6.86
CA ALA A 12 -28.11 -23.40 7.79
C ALA A 12 -27.96 -22.33 8.89
N PHE A 13 -28.17 -21.05 8.58
CA PHE A 13 -28.12 -19.95 9.55
C PHE A 13 -29.34 -19.94 10.49
N LEU A 14 -30.54 -20.19 9.97
CA LEU A 14 -31.79 -20.19 10.76
C LEU A 14 -31.92 -21.41 11.67
N ILE A 15 -31.38 -22.57 11.29
CA ILE A 15 -31.53 -23.82 12.05
C ILE A 15 -30.24 -24.19 12.79
N GLY A 16 -29.08 -23.99 12.19
CA GLY A 16 -27.79 -24.44 12.75
C GLY A 16 -27.38 -23.70 14.02
N ILE A 17 -27.62 -22.38 14.07
CA ILE A 17 -27.21 -21.56 15.22
C ILE A 17 -28.07 -21.87 16.47
N PRO A 18 -29.42 -21.93 16.40
CA PRO A 18 -30.23 -22.34 17.54
C PRO A 18 -29.92 -23.75 18.04
N VAL A 19 -29.66 -24.69 17.14
CA VAL A 19 -29.30 -26.08 17.51
C VAL A 19 -27.94 -26.12 18.19
N GLY A 20 -26.94 -25.41 17.64
CA GLY A 20 -25.60 -25.31 18.24
C GLY A 20 -25.63 -24.69 19.64
N LEU A 21 -26.33 -23.58 19.82
CA LEU A 21 -26.46 -22.93 21.13
C LEU A 21 -27.17 -23.82 22.17
N ASN A 22 -28.11 -24.65 21.73
CA ASN A 22 -28.81 -25.59 22.61
C ASN A 22 -27.91 -26.75 23.05
N VAL A 23 -27.03 -27.25 22.17
CA VAL A 23 -26.04 -28.31 22.50
C VAL A 23 -25.00 -27.82 23.52
N TYR A 24 -24.63 -26.54 23.49
CA TYR A 24 -23.73 -25.93 24.49
C TYR A 24 -24.43 -25.50 25.79
N GLY A 25 -25.71 -25.84 25.97
CA GLY A 25 -26.48 -25.54 27.18
C GLY A 25 -26.91 -24.08 27.33
N LEU A 26 -26.79 -23.27 26.26
CA LEU A 26 -27.11 -21.84 26.22
C LEU A 26 -28.51 -21.59 25.64
N SER A 27 -29.48 -22.40 26.06
CA SER A 27 -30.86 -22.28 25.60
C SER A 27 -31.55 -21.06 26.25
N PRO A 28 -32.52 -20.42 25.59
CA PRO A 28 -33.26 -19.28 26.16
C PRO A 28 -33.94 -19.62 27.50
N VAL A 29 -34.36 -20.88 27.66
CA VAL A 29 -34.97 -21.39 28.91
C VAL A 29 -33.93 -21.54 30.01
N ALA A 30 -32.71 -21.98 29.67
CA ALA A 30 -31.60 -22.03 30.62
C ALA A 30 -31.18 -20.62 31.05
N LEU A 31 -31.18 -19.62 30.16
CA LEU A 31 -30.81 -18.24 30.54
C LEU A 31 -31.74 -17.67 31.61
N PHE A 32 -33.04 -17.96 31.54
CA PHE A 32 -34.00 -17.55 32.57
C PHE A 32 -33.76 -18.23 33.92
N SER A 33 -33.37 -19.51 33.95
CA SER A 33 -33.03 -20.19 35.20
C SER A 33 -31.72 -19.68 35.80
N HIS A 34 -30.72 -19.37 34.98
CA HIS A 34 -29.43 -18.83 35.43
C HIS A 34 -29.57 -17.42 36.02
N PHE A 35 -30.43 -16.57 35.44
CA PHE A 35 -30.75 -15.25 35.99
C PHE A 35 -31.51 -15.33 37.32
N ALA A 36 -32.40 -16.33 37.48
CA ALA A 36 -33.10 -16.55 38.75
C ALA A 36 -32.14 -16.97 39.88
N THR A 37 -31.10 -17.77 39.59
CA THR A 37 -30.04 -18.12 40.55
C THR A 37 -29.00 -17.01 40.78
N LEU A 38 -28.82 -16.11 39.82
CA LEU A 38 -27.88 -14.97 39.91
C LEU A 38 -28.27 -13.95 40.99
N GLN A 39 -29.55 -13.90 41.34
CA GLN A 39 -30.02 -13.09 42.46
C GLN A 39 -29.62 -13.66 43.84
N GLN A 40 -29.06 -14.88 43.87
CA GLN A 40 -28.76 -15.61 45.10
C GLN A 40 -27.26 -15.93 45.29
N ILE A 41 -26.47 -16.02 44.21
CA ILE A 41 -25.03 -16.29 44.26
C ILE A 41 -24.34 -15.39 43.23
N MET A 42 -23.56 -14.41 43.71
CA MET A 42 -22.83 -13.45 42.86
C MET A 42 -21.56 -14.10 42.30
N ASP A 43 -21.74 -14.98 41.31
CA ASP A 43 -20.65 -15.59 40.55
C ASP A 43 -20.42 -14.81 39.24
N VAL A 44 -19.25 -14.16 39.14
CA VAL A 44 -18.87 -13.27 38.04
C VAL A 44 -18.71 -14.04 36.73
N GLU A 45 -18.26 -15.29 36.77
CA GLU A 45 -18.03 -16.12 35.58
C GLU A 45 -19.39 -16.52 34.93
N LEU A 46 -20.39 -16.79 35.78
CA LEU A 46 -21.76 -17.10 35.34
C LEU A 46 -22.46 -15.87 34.75
N LEU A 47 -22.23 -14.69 35.32
CA LEU A 47 -22.78 -13.41 34.84
C LEU A 47 -22.26 -13.06 33.45
N VAL A 48 -20.94 -13.15 33.26
CA VAL A 48 -20.30 -12.87 31.96
C VAL A 48 -20.83 -13.83 30.89
N ARG A 49 -20.92 -15.13 31.20
CA ARG A 49 -21.44 -16.15 30.27
C ARG A 49 -22.92 -15.92 29.91
N SER A 50 -23.72 -15.48 30.86
CA SER A 50 -25.14 -15.15 30.65
C SER A 50 -25.31 -13.92 29.74
N CYS A 51 -24.57 -12.83 30.00
CA CYS A 51 -24.59 -11.62 29.18
C CYS A 51 -24.18 -11.88 27.72
N ILE A 52 -23.13 -12.68 27.51
CA ILE A 52 -22.65 -13.05 26.16
C ILE A 52 -23.72 -13.86 25.41
N SER A 53 -24.42 -14.75 26.12
CA SER A 53 -25.46 -15.57 25.52
C SER A 53 -26.67 -14.75 25.09
N VAL A 54 -27.05 -13.72 25.87
CA VAL A 54 -28.10 -12.76 25.50
C VAL A 54 -27.71 -11.99 24.24
N LEU A 55 -26.45 -11.54 24.14
CA LEU A 55 -25.95 -10.83 22.95
C LEU A 55 -25.98 -11.72 21.70
N LEU A 56 -25.58 -12.99 21.81
CA LEU A 56 -25.64 -13.95 20.69
C LEU A 56 -27.07 -14.17 20.18
N TRP A 57 -28.04 -14.31 21.09
CA TRP A 57 -29.45 -14.43 20.72
C TRP A 57 -30.00 -13.13 20.10
N ALA A 58 -29.61 -11.96 20.59
CA ALA A 58 -30.02 -10.67 20.01
C ALA A 58 -29.49 -10.49 18.58
N VAL A 59 -28.21 -10.81 18.34
CA VAL A 59 -27.60 -10.77 17.00
C VAL A 59 -28.28 -11.77 16.06
N TRP A 60 -28.60 -12.98 16.55
CA TRP A 60 -29.32 -13.98 15.75
C TRP A 60 -30.75 -13.54 15.41
N ILE A 61 -31.52 -13.02 16.37
CA ILE A 61 -32.88 -12.51 16.15
C ILE A 61 -32.86 -11.38 15.10
N TYR A 62 -31.91 -10.45 15.20
CA TYR A 62 -31.76 -9.38 14.23
C TYR A 62 -31.48 -9.94 12.82
N GLY A 63 -30.57 -10.89 12.69
CA GLY A 63 -30.29 -11.58 11.43
C GLY A 63 -31.50 -12.32 10.86
N ALA A 64 -32.26 -13.03 11.71
CA ALA A 64 -33.46 -13.75 11.30
C ALA A 64 -34.57 -12.81 10.82
N ILE A 65 -34.78 -11.67 11.49
CA ILE A 65 -35.73 -10.62 11.07
C ILE A 65 -35.34 -10.08 9.69
N CYS A 66 -34.07 -9.83 9.43
CA CYS A 66 -33.60 -9.39 8.11
C CYS A 66 -33.90 -10.42 7.00
N VAL A 67 -33.71 -11.71 7.27
CA VAL A 67 -34.03 -12.79 6.32
C VAL A 67 -35.54 -12.91 6.06
N VAL A 68 -36.36 -12.77 7.11
CA VAL A 68 -37.83 -12.76 6.97
C VAL A 68 -38.30 -11.53 6.19
N TYR A 69 -37.72 -10.35 6.45
CA TYR A 69 -38.02 -9.14 5.70
C TYR A 69 -37.71 -9.31 4.20
N GLN A 70 -36.54 -9.88 3.88
CA GLN A 70 -36.13 -10.15 2.50
C GLN A 70 -37.04 -11.16 1.79
N THR A 71 -37.46 -12.23 2.47
CA THR A 71 -38.36 -13.23 1.88
C THR A 71 -39.77 -12.68 1.65
N VAL A 72 -40.24 -11.75 2.48
CA VAL A 72 -41.52 -11.05 2.30
C VAL A 72 -41.46 -10.00 1.19
N THR A 73 -40.36 -9.24 1.05
CA THR A 73 -40.19 -8.26 -0.04
C THR A 73 -39.96 -8.94 -1.40
N LEU A 74 -39.23 -10.05 -1.45
CA LEU A 74 -39.11 -10.92 -2.64
C LEU A 74 -40.47 -11.37 -3.19
N ARG A 75 -41.42 -11.68 -2.30
CA ARG A 75 -42.77 -12.14 -2.68
C ARG A 75 -43.67 -11.03 -3.21
N ARG A 76 -43.35 -9.76 -2.98
CA ARG A 76 -44.22 -8.61 -3.28
C ARG A 76 -43.75 -7.76 -4.47
N GLN A 77 -42.45 -7.67 -4.75
CA GLN A 77 -41.92 -6.71 -5.75
C GLN A 77 -40.90 -7.29 -6.76
N GLY A 78 -40.54 -8.57 -6.69
CA GLY A 78 -39.81 -9.25 -7.78
C GLY A 78 -38.41 -8.74 -8.11
N SER A 79 -37.83 -7.82 -7.32
CA SER A 79 -36.46 -7.32 -7.49
C SER A 79 -35.68 -7.46 -6.18
N ILE A 80 -34.45 -7.95 -6.29
CA ILE A 80 -33.49 -8.10 -5.19
C ILE A 80 -32.60 -6.86 -5.20
N GLU A 81 -32.76 -5.99 -4.20
CA GLU A 81 -31.82 -4.90 -3.96
C GLU A 81 -30.50 -5.50 -3.39
N PRO A 82 -29.30 -5.06 -3.85
CA PRO A 82 -28.04 -5.74 -3.54
C PRO A 82 -27.59 -5.41 -2.10
N SER A 83 -28.04 -6.21 -1.14
CA SER A 83 -27.73 -6.07 0.29
C SER A 83 -26.50 -6.90 0.74
N ASP A 84 -25.53 -7.15 -0.14
CA ASP A 84 -24.35 -7.98 0.18
C ASP A 84 -23.53 -7.42 1.37
N LYS A 85 -23.59 -6.10 1.61
CA LYS A 85 -22.89 -5.46 2.72
C LYS A 85 -23.48 -5.73 4.10
N ILE A 86 -24.80 -5.92 4.22
CA ILE A 86 -25.45 -6.08 5.54
C ILE A 86 -25.33 -7.52 6.04
N PHE A 87 -25.46 -8.49 5.13
CA PHE A 87 -25.28 -9.92 5.43
C PHE A 87 -23.81 -10.24 5.77
N ALA A 88 -22.86 -9.68 5.03
CA ALA A 88 -21.43 -9.85 5.33
C ALA A 88 -21.06 -9.30 6.72
N LYS A 89 -21.58 -8.12 7.09
CA LYS A 89 -21.31 -7.50 8.40
C LYS A 89 -21.87 -8.29 9.57
N SER A 90 -23.08 -8.84 9.43
CA SER A 90 -23.72 -9.64 10.49
C SER A 90 -23.12 -11.04 10.61
N ALA A 91 -22.73 -11.67 9.49
CA ALA A 91 -21.98 -12.93 9.50
C ALA A 91 -20.55 -12.75 10.09
N ALA A 92 -19.87 -11.65 9.76
CA ALA A 92 -18.55 -11.34 10.32
C ALA A 92 -18.62 -11.09 11.84
N ALA A 93 -19.62 -10.34 12.31
CA ALA A 93 -19.85 -10.13 13.73
C ALA A 93 -20.08 -11.46 14.47
N PHE A 94 -20.86 -12.37 13.88
CA PHE A 94 -21.11 -13.71 14.44
C PHE A 94 -19.83 -14.54 14.53
N VAL A 95 -19.01 -14.58 13.48
CA VAL A 95 -17.71 -15.30 13.45
C VAL A 95 -16.75 -14.75 14.51
N VAL A 96 -16.68 -13.42 14.68
CA VAL A 96 -15.85 -12.78 15.71
C VAL A 96 -16.31 -13.18 17.12
N THR A 97 -17.62 -13.18 17.40
CA THR A 97 -18.13 -13.64 18.70
C THR A 97 -17.88 -15.12 18.96
N VAL A 98 -17.98 -15.99 17.94
CA VAL A 98 -17.67 -17.43 18.09
C VAL A 98 -16.17 -17.65 18.30
N TRP A 99 -15.31 -16.87 17.64
CA TRP A 99 -13.85 -16.93 17.81
C TRP A 99 -13.41 -16.46 19.20
N LEU A 100 -14.04 -15.41 19.74
CA LEU A 100 -13.83 -14.98 21.13
C LEU A 100 -14.24 -16.06 22.14
N LEU A 101 -15.28 -16.84 21.84
CA LEU A 101 -15.72 -17.98 22.65
C LEU A 101 -14.74 -19.16 22.59
N ALA A 102 -14.23 -19.49 21.41
CA ALA A 102 -13.25 -20.56 21.23
C ALA A 102 -11.93 -20.23 21.96
N THR A 103 -11.47 -18.98 21.88
CA THR A 103 -10.22 -18.53 22.51
C THR A 103 -10.32 -18.47 24.04
N GLN A 104 -11.48 -18.15 24.62
CA GLN A 104 -11.66 -18.22 26.07
C GLN A 104 -11.70 -19.67 26.61
N SER A 105 -12.24 -20.63 25.84
CA SER A 105 -12.21 -22.05 26.23
C SER A 105 -10.81 -22.68 26.19
N SER A 106 -9.93 -22.17 25.32
CA SER A 106 -8.53 -22.58 25.18
C SER A 106 -7.64 -22.15 26.36
N LEU A 107 -8.05 -21.16 27.16
CA LEU A 107 -7.23 -20.68 28.27
C LEU A 107 -7.26 -21.63 29.49
N LYS A 108 -8.26 -22.52 29.59
CA LYS A 108 -8.43 -23.43 30.73
C LYS A 108 -7.85 -24.82 30.49
N SER A 109 -7.76 -25.30 29.24
CA SER A 109 -7.16 -26.62 28.94
C SER A 109 -5.63 -26.64 28.94
N LEU A 110 -4.98 -25.46 29.00
CA LEU A 110 -3.52 -25.37 29.17
C LEU A 110 -3.11 -25.36 30.66
N HIS A 111 -4.07 -25.27 31.58
CA HIS A 111 -3.77 -25.06 33.01
C HIS A 111 -3.83 -26.33 33.89
N GLU A 112 -4.29 -27.47 33.35
CA GLU A 112 -4.43 -28.74 34.09
C GLU A 112 -3.50 -29.87 33.59
N GLY A 113 -2.66 -29.63 32.57
CA GLY A 113 -1.92 -30.69 31.88
C GLY A 113 -0.45 -30.92 32.26
N ASN A 114 0.26 -29.96 32.85
CA ASN A 114 1.72 -30.07 33.04
C ASN A 114 2.13 -29.71 34.47
N ALA A 115 1.81 -30.61 35.41
CA ALA A 115 2.55 -30.75 36.65
C ALA A 115 3.53 -31.92 36.49
N VAL A 116 4.78 -31.72 36.95
CA VAL A 116 5.96 -32.60 36.80
C VAL A 116 6.59 -32.44 35.40
N GLU A 117 7.69 -31.72 35.19
CA GLU A 117 8.96 -31.71 35.90
C GLU A 117 9.71 -30.43 35.45
N GLN A 118 10.01 -29.50 36.35
CA GLN A 118 11.29 -28.78 36.36
C GLN A 118 11.44 -27.96 37.63
N SER A 119 12.56 -28.22 38.28
CA SER A 119 12.93 -27.83 39.63
C SER A 119 13.13 -26.31 39.77
N GLN A 120 12.60 -25.79 40.88
CA GLN A 120 13.19 -24.83 41.85
C GLN A 120 14.05 -23.69 41.27
N VAL A 121 13.83 -22.42 41.62
CA VAL A 121 13.84 -21.87 43.00
C VAL A 121 12.99 -20.59 43.08
N GLU A 122 12.30 -20.45 44.21
CA GLU A 122 11.55 -19.31 44.74
C GLU A 122 12.23 -17.92 44.59
N LEU A 123 11.46 -16.84 44.47
CA LEU A 123 11.05 -16.03 45.65
C LEU A 123 10.40 -14.70 45.22
N SER A 124 9.10 -14.62 45.51
CA SER A 124 8.33 -13.52 46.09
C SER A 124 8.67 -12.03 45.85
N THR A 125 7.57 -11.31 45.59
CA THR A 125 7.18 -10.02 46.19
C THR A 125 7.78 -8.72 45.66
N SER A 126 6.89 -7.97 45.01
CA SER A 126 6.65 -6.53 45.17
C SER A 126 7.74 -5.75 45.92
N THR A 127 8.56 -5.02 45.17
CA THR A 127 9.14 -3.79 45.71
C THR A 127 9.38 -2.81 44.59
N HIS A 128 8.70 -1.67 44.70
CA HIS A 128 8.90 -0.47 43.92
C HIS A 128 10.36 -0.01 44.08
N ARG A 129 11.26 -0.33 43.14
CA ARG A 129 12.59 0.31 43.07
C ARG A 129 13.30 0.11 41.73
N ARG A 130 13.53 1.24 41.05
CA ARG A 130 14.54 1.53 40.01
C ARG A 130 14.56 0.62 38.78
N GLN A 131 13.89 1.09 37.73
CA GLN A 131 14.19 0.68 36.36
C GLN A 131 15.65 1.01 36.04
N ASN A 132 16.37 0.00 35.55
CA ASN A 132 17.74 0.09 35.02
C ASN A 132 17.61 0.37 33.50
N PRO A 133 18.38 1.31 32.89
CA PRO A 133 17.98 1.97 31.65
C PRO A 133 18.33 1.24 30.34
N TYR A 134 18.64 -0.06 30.38
CA TYR A 134 19.19 -0.78 29.22
C TYR A 134 18.35 -1.94 28.67
N GLN A 135 17.03 -1.90 28.85
CA GLN A 135 16.13 -2.92 28.25
C GLN A 135 15.08 -2.28 27.33
N THR A 136 15.44 -2.11 26.06
CA THR A 136 14.76 -2.79 24.94
C THR A 136 15.58 -2.63 23.66
N LEU A 137 16.40 -3.65 23.35
CA LEU A 137 17.07 -3.81 22.07
C LEU A 137 16.07 -4.26 20.99
N MET A 138 15.52 -3.29 20.30
CA MET A 138 15.04 -3.30 18.90
C MET A 138 15.20 -1.84 18.45
N PRO A 139 15.66 -1.52 17.22
CA PRO A 139 15.49 -0.16 16.74
C PRO A 139 13.99 0.16 16.85
N SER A 140 13.66 1.22 17.57
CA SER A 140 12.27 1.65 17.74
C SER A 140 11.62 1.73 16.36
N GLY A 141 10.32 1.44 16.23
CA GLY A 141 9.67 1.52 14.92
C GLY A 141 9.87 2.89 14.25
N PHE A 142 10.02 3.95 15.04
CA PHE A 142 10.42 5.28 14.59
C PHE A 142 11.80 5.33 13.92
N ALA A 143 12.83 4.69 14.50
CA ALA A 143 14.15 4.61 13.88
C ALA A 143 14.11 3.86 12.54
N VAL A 144 13.33 2.77 12.47
CA VAL A 144 13.12 2.01 11.22
C VAL A 144 12.41 2.85 10.16
N ILE A 145 11.34 3.54 10.54
CA ILE A 145 10.58 4.42 9.64
C ILE A 145 11.44 5.58 9.15
N ALA A 146 12.26 6.18 10.02
CA ALA A 146 13.14 7.28 9.66
C ALA A 146 14.18 6.84 8.62
N LEU A 147 14.86 5.73 8.88
CA LEU A 147 15.84 5.17 7.93
C LEU A 147 15.20 4.78 6.61
N LEU A 148 14.01 4.16 6.64
CA LEU A 148 13.26 3.82 5.43
C LEU A 148 12.86 5.08 4.64
N SER A 149 12.40 6.12 5.32
CA SER A 149 12.00 7.39 4.70
C SER A 149 13.17 8.10 4.03
N ILE A 150 14.36 8.08 4.66
CA ILE A 150 15.57 8.64 4.07
C ILE A 150 16.00 7.83 2.83
N ILE A 151 15.98 6.49 2.91
CA ILE A 151 16.27 5.62 1.76
C ILE A 151 15.30 5.89 0.61
N GLU A 152 14.00 5.84 0.87
CA GLU A 152 12.97 6.02 -0.17
C GLU A 152 13.01 7.44 -0.74
N GLY A 153 13.30 8.45 0.07
CA GLY A 153 13.52 9.82 -0.41
C GLY A 153 14.72 9.92 -1.35
N SER A 154 15.85 9.28 -1.01
CA SER A 154 17.03 9.24 -1.88
C SER A 154 16.76 8.53 -3.21
N GLN A 155 16.03 7.42 -3.19
CA GLN A 155 15.63 6.66 -4.38
C GLN A 155 14.65 7.45 -5.26
N ARG A 156 13.63 8.07 -4.67
CA ARG A 156 12.69 8.93 -5.42
C ARG A 156 13.42 10.06 -6.12
N ARG A 157 14.35 10.74 -5.44
CA ARG A 157 15.17 11.81 -6.06
C ARG A 157 16.06 11.29 -7.18
N LYS A 158 16.70 10.14 -7.00
CA LYS A 158 17.51 9.48 -8.03
C LYS A 158 16.69 9.22 -9.30
N LEU A 159 15.46 8.74 -9.14
CA LEU A 159 14.53 8.53 -10.25
C LEU A 159 14.04 9.87 -10.86
N GLN A 160 13.75 10.88 -10.04
CA GLN A 160 13.30 12.21 -10.50
C GLN A 160 14.36 12.96 -11.33
N LEU A 161 15.64 12.81 -10.98
CA LEU A 161 16.76 13.46 -11.67
C LEU A 161 17.24 12.65 -12.89
N SER A 162 16.65 11.49 -13.15
CA SER A 162 17.04 10.60 -14.23
C SER A 162 16.35 10.95 -15.55
N LEU A 163 17.08 10.77 -16.65
CA LEU A 163 16.52 10.77 -18.00
C LEU A 163 15.53 9.61 -18.15
N SER A 164 14.46 9.82 -18.91
CA SER A 164 13.47 8.79 -19.25
C SER A 164 14.17 7.54 -19.82
N GLY A 165 13.82 6.35 -19.30
CA GLY A 165 14.38 5.05 -19.74
C GLY A 165 15.54 4.50 -18.90
N MET A 166 15.96 5.20 -17.84
CA MET A 166 16.96 4.71 -16.89
C MET A 166 16.30 3.93 -15.72
N HIS A 167 16.84 2.77 -15.38
CA HIS A 167 16.29 1.86 -14.37
C HIS A 167 17.31 1.50 -13.28
N ASP A 168 16.81 1.16 -12.09
CA ASP A 168 17.66 0.62 -11.02
C ASP A 168 18.12 -0.80 -11.34
N GLU A 169 19.41 -1.07 -11.13
CA GLU A 169 19.86 -2.45 -11.05
C GLU A 169 19.15 -3.19 -9.92
N PRO A 170 18.92 -4.51 -10.07
CA PRO A 170 18.44 -5.33 -8.97
C PRO A 170 19.35 -5.21 -7.76
N VAL A 171 18.81 -4.66 -6.67
CA VAL A 171 19.39 -4.83 -5.33
C VAL A 171 19.67 -6.32 -5.07
N SER A 172 20.78 -6.62 -4.41
CA SER A 172 21.17 -8.00 -4.11
C SER A 172 20.09 -8.74 -3.33
N ASN A 173 20.12 -10.07 -3.33
CA ASN A 173 19.09 -10.87 -2.63
C ASN A 173 19.03 -10.53 -1.12
N GLY A 174 20.20 -10.35 -0.48
CA GLY A 174 20.28 -9.92 0.92
C GLY A 174 19.66 -8.54 1.14
N SER A 175 20.00 -7.57 0.30
CA SER A 175 19.43 -6.21 0.36
C SER A 175 17.91 -6.19 0.13
N ARG A 176 17.39 -7.02 -0.79
CA ARG A 176 15.94 -7.16 -1.03
C ARG A 176 15.19 -7.69 0.19
N MET A 177 15.69 -8.77 0.77
CA MET A 177 15.08 -9.35 1.98
C MET A 177 15.12 -8.36 3.14
N TYR A 178 16.24 -7.65 3.30
CA TYR A 178 16.38 -6.64 4.35
C TYR A 178 15.45 -5.44 4.14
N TRP A 179 15.33 -4.94 2.91
CA TRP A 179 14.42 -3.82 2.60
C TRP A 179 12.95 -4.21 2.81
N SER A 180 12.57 -5.43 2.42
CA SER A 180 11.24 -5.98 2.69
C SER A 180 10.97 -6.11 4.20
N LYS A 181 11.96 -6.58 4.97
CA LYS A 181 11.87 -6.64 6.44
C LYS A 181 11.65 -5.26 7.05
N LEU A 182 12.38 -4.23 6.62
CA LEU A 182 12.21 -2.86 7.10
C LEU A 182 10.81 -2.30 6.79
N ARG A 183 10.30 -2.52 5.57
CA ARG A 183 8.93 -2.12 5.19
C ARG A 183 7.86 -2.82 6.03
N PHE A 184 8.03 -4.13 6.26
CA PHE A 184 7.13 -4.90 7.12
C PHE A 184 7.15 -4.41 8.58
N GLN A 185 8.34 -4.09 9.11
CA GLN A 185 8.47 -3.55 10.46
C GLN A 185 7.85 -2.15 10.58
N ALA A 186 8.03 -1.29 9.57
CA ALA A 186 7.40 0.02 9.51
C ALA A 186 5.86 -0.08 9.46
N SER A 187 5.30 -0.95 8.61
CA SER A 187 3.85 -1.10 8.50
C SER A 187 3.21 -1.68 9.77
N ALA A 188 3.87 -2.64 10.42
CA ALA A 188 3.42 -3.20 11.70
C ALA A 188 3.44 -2.16 12.84
N PHE A 189 4.32 -1.16 12.77
CA PHE A 189 4.41 -0.09 13.76
C PHE A 189 3.37 1.02 13.52
N SER A 190 3.15 1.44 12.27
CA SER A 190 2.13 2.44 11.92
C SER A 190 0.70 2.01 12.28
N GLN A 191 0.43 0.70 12.38
CA GLN A 191 -0.86 0.17 12.83
C GLN A 191 -1.07 0.23 14.35
N ARG A 192 -0.01 0.43 15.14
CA ARG A 192 -0.05 0.43 16.61
C ARG A 192 -0.06 1.82 17.25
N SER A 193 0.32 2.85 16.51
CA SER A 193 0.46 4.21 17.04
C SER A 193 -0.35 5.18 16.20
N GLU A 194 -1.33 5.85 16.80
CA GLU A 194 -1.83 7.12 16.26
C GLU A 194 -0.62 8.04 16.11
N ILE A 195 -0.33 8.46 14.88
CA ILE A 195 0.80 9.34 14.61
C ILE A 195 0.42 10.71 15.17
N THR A 196 0.81 10.98 16.42
CA THR A 196 0.71 12.31 16.99
C THR A 196 1.61 13.23 16.16
N GLN A 197 1.00 14.32 15.66
CA GLN A 197 1.69 15.33 14.88
C GLN A 197 3.00 15.75 15.56
N VAL A 198 4.03 15.91 14.74
CA VAL A 198 5.35 16.40 15.11
C VAL A 198 5.18 17.73 15.88
N PRO A 199 5.52 17.80 17.18
CA PRO A 199 5.59 19.09 17.85
C PRO A 199 6.74 19.89 17.23
N GLU A 200 6.49 21.15 16.89
CA GLU A 200 7.50 22.13 16.49
C GLU A 200 8.44 22.41 17.68
N SER A 201 9.36 21.50 17.97
CA SER A 201 10.45 21.77 18.91
C SER A 201 11.63 22.36 18.15
N VAL A 202 11.77 23.68 18.26
CA VAL A 202 12.96 24.49 17.95
C VAL A 202 13.54 24.25 16.55
N THR A 203 12.84 24.74 15.54
CA THR A 203 13.40 24.94 14.20
C THR A 203 14.51 25.99 14.24
N CYS A 204 15.76 25.57 14.06
CA CYS A 204 16.79 26.46 13.52
C CYS A 204 16.45 26.71 12.06
N GLU A 205 16.20 27.96 11.65
CA GLU A 205 15.89 28.37 10.26
C GLU A 205 16.97 27.97 9.23
N ALA A 206 18.12 27.47 9.68
CA ALA A 206 19.25 26.99 8.86
C ALA A 206 19.41 25.45 8.82
N ALA A 207 18.48 24.67 9.40
CA ALA A 207 18.59 23.21 9.45
C ALA A 207 18.29 22.55 8.08
N VAL A 208 19.23 21.75 7.58
CA VAL A 208 19.14 21.08 6.26
C VAL A 208 18.68 19.62 6.41
N LEU A 209 18.85 19.03 7.60
CA LEU A 209 18.45 17.65 7.91
C LEU A 209 17.97 17.54 9.36
N THR A 210 16.86 16.83 9.57
CA THR A 210 16.33 16.52 10.90
C THR A 210 16.30 15.01 11.10
N ILE A 211 17.01 14.51 12.12
CA ILE A 211 17.14 13.07 12.41
C ILE A 211 16.46 12.78 13.74
N PRO A 212 15.53 11.81 13.84
CA PRO A 212 15.03 11.37 15.13
C PRO A 212 16.13 10.59 15.84
N ILE A 213 16.55 11.05 17.02
CA ILE A 213 17.69 10.48 17.75
C ILE A 213 17.30 9.66 18.96
N GLY A 214 16.05 9.76 19.42
CA GLY A 214 15.60 9.00 20.58
C GLY A 214 14.25 9.46 21.12
N MET A 215 13.92 9.01 22.33
CA MET A 215 12.67 9.32 23.03
C MET A 215 12.91 10.05 24.35
N ASN A 216 12.10 11.05 24.65
CA ASN A 216 11.96 11.62 25.98
C ASN A 216 10.53 11.31 26.48
N GLY A 217 10.37 10.19 27.20
CA GLY A 217 9.05 9.65 27.49
C GLY A 217 8.34 9.17 26.23
N GLU A 218 7.18 9.77 25.91
CA GLU A 218 6.40 9.49 24.69
C GLU A 218 6.75 10.41 23.51
N GLU A 219 7.58 11.45 23.73
CA GLU A 219 7.96 12.40 22.69
C GLU A 219 9.24 11.96 21.97
N THR A 220 9.24 12.07 20.63
CA THR A 220 10.43 11.81 19.82
C THR A 220 11.34 13.04 19.83
N VAL A 221 12.60 12.84 20.17
CA VAL A 221 13.62 13.89 20.15
C VAL A 221 14.30 13.89 18.79
N PHE A 222 14.35 15.06 18.17
CA PHE A 222 14.96 15.28 16.86
C PHE A 222 16.25 16.09 16.97
N LEU A 223 17.23 15.71 16.16
CA LEU A 223 18.47 16.43 15.96
C LEU A 223 18.42 17.17 14.62
N SER A 224 18.42 18.49 14.67
CA SER A 224 18.51 19.36 13.50
C SER A 224 19.97 19.68 13.18
N ILE A 225 20.37 19.46 11.93
CA ILE A 225 21.76 19.53 11.46
C ILE A 225 21.85 20.46 10.26
N GLY A 226 22.79 21.41 10.30
CA GLY A 226 23.15 22.31 9.21
C GLY A 226 24.21 21.74 8.26
N GLU A 227 24.54 22.48 7.21
CA GLU A 227 25.40 22.01 6.11
C GLU A 227 26.85 21.67 6.52
N ASN A 228 27.35 22.28 7.59
CA ASN A 228 28.76 22.19 8.01
C ASN A 228 28.96 21.73 9.46
N ASP A 229 27.93 21.11 10.07
CA ASP A 229 27.99 20.73 11.47
C ASP A 229 28.93 19.55 11.75
N GLN A 230 29.44 19.51 12.99
CA GLN A 230 30.23 18.40 13.54
C GLN A 230 29.58 17.91 14.82
N ILE A 231 29.40 16.58 14.91
CA ILE A 231 28.77 15.93 16.06
C ILE A 231 29.86 15.25 16.89
N SER A 232 29.90 15.56 18.18
CA SER A 232 30.71 14.81 19.16
C SER A 232 29.80 13.97 20.06
N LEU A 233 30.16 12.69 20.22
CA LEU A 233 29.49 11.75 21.13
C LEU A 233 30.41 11.48 22.31
N ASN A 234 29.98 11.89 23.51
CA ASN A 234 30.73 11.66 24.74
C ASN A 234 29.96 10.69 25.64
N SER A 235 30.56 9.55 25.96
CA SER A 235 29.96 8.56 26.85
C SER A 235 31.05 7.83 27.65
N PRO A 236 30.80 7.52 28.93
CA PRO A 236 31.69 6.70 29.74
C PRO A 236 31.66 5.21 29.36
N ASP A 237 30.72 4.78 28.51
CA ASP A 237 30.60 3.43 27.98
C ASP A 237 30.78 3.43 26.45
N ASP A 238 31.96 3.02 26.00
CA ASP A 238 32.35 2.96 24.59
C ASP A 238 31.32 2.21 23.73
N ARG A 239 30.65 1.19 24.28
CA ARG A 239 29.67 0.40 23.53
C ARG A 239 28.39 1.17 23.25
N CYS A 240 27.88 1.91 24.23
CA CYS A 240 26.69 2.74 24.05
C CYS A 240 26.94 3.87 23.05
N ALA A 241 28.15 4.47 23.11
CA ALA A 241 28.59 5.47 22.15
C ALA A 241 28.68 4.89 20.72
N GLU A 242 29.19 3.67 20.60
CA GLU A 242 29.33 2.98 19.31
C GLU A 242 27.97 2.66 18.68
N GLU A 243 27.04 2.04 19.42
CA GLU A 243 25.74 1.63 18.86
C GLU A 243 24.85 2.84 18.47
N PHE A 244 24.93 3.94 19.23
CA PHE A 244 24.27 5.21 18.87
C PHE A 244 24.97 5.89 17.68
N GLY A 245 26.30 5.89 17.67
CA GLY A 245 27.10 6.42 16.56
C GLY A 245 26.85 5.68 15.25
N LEU A 246 26.68 4.36 15.28
CA LEU A 246 26.32 3.55 14.11
C LEU A 246 24.96 3.94 13.52
N TYR A 247 23.96 4.16 14.37
CA TYR A 247 22.64 4.64 13.94
C TYR A 247 22.75 6.03 13.26
N LEU A 248 23.40 6.99 13.92
CA LEU A 248 23.61 8.33 13.36
C LEU A 248 24.36 8.28 12.03
N ASN A 249 25.43 7.49 11.95
CA ASN A 249 26.19 7.33 10.72
C ASN A 249 25.35 6.76 9.58
N CYS A 250 24.42 5.84 9.84
CA CYS A 250 23.49 5.32 8.82
C CYS A 250 22.50 6.39 8.33
N CYS A 251 21.98 7.24 9.22
CA CYS A 251 21.13 8.35 8.84
C CYS A 251 21.89 9.40 8.02
N LEU A 252 23.12 9.71 8.43
CA LEU A 252 23.97 10.72 7.80
C LEU A 252 24.50 10.28 6.44
N SER A 253 24.98 9.03 6.32
CA SER A 253 25.46 8.50 5.04
C SER A 253 24.38 8.52 3.97
N SER A 254 23.11 8.45 4.38
CA SER A 254 21.94 8.44 3.50
C SER A 254 21.41 9.84 3.17
N SER A 255 22.00 10.89 3.75
CA SER A 255 21.67 12.29 3.49
C SER A 255 22.66 12.93 2.52
N ASN A 256 22.20 13.95 1.78
CA ASN A 256 23.04 14.75 0.88
C ASN A 256 23.82 15.86 1.61
N VAL A 257 23.64 15.98 2.93
CA VAL A 257 24.32 17.00 3.74
C VAL A 257 25.75 16.56 4.00
N ARG A 258 26.72 17.44 3.68
CA ARG A 258 28.16 17.21 3.92
C ARG A 258 28.51 17.39 5.40
N VAL A 259 27.96 16.56 6.27
CA VAL A 259 28.39 16.49 7.68
C VAL A 259 29.81 15.97 7.73
N LYS A 260 30.72 16.70 8.38
CA LYS A 260 32.16 16.44 8.28
C LYS A 260 32.55 15.14 8.96
N THR A 261 32.09 14.87 10.20
CA THR A 261 32.40 13.64 10.94
C THR A 261 31.52 13.53 12.20
N VAL A 262 31.16 12.30 12.59
CA VAL A 262 30.73 11.97 13.97
C VAL A 262 31.97 11.50 14.74
N ASN A 263 32.41 12.29 15.72
CA ASN A 263 33.60 11.98 16.51
C ASN A 263 33.21 11.35 17.85
N LEU A 264 33.88 10.27 18.23
CA LEU A 264 33.82 9.71 19.58
C LEU A 264 34.79 10.50 20.48
N GLY A 265 34.30 11.04 21.59
CA GLY A 265 35.07 11.84 22.54
C GLY A 265 34.89 13.36 22.39
N THR A 266 35.56 14.11 23.27
CA THR A 266 35.46 15.58 23.32
C THR A 266 36.24 16.23 22.18
N SER A 267 35.55 17.03 21.36
CA SER A 267 36.15 17.84 20.32
C SER A 267 35.77 19.30 20.52
N ASP A 268 36.77 20.15 20.77
CA ASP A 268 36.61 21.60 20.99
C ASP A 268 36.08 22.34 19.73
N SER A 269 35.98 21.66 18.58
CA SER A 269 35.48 22.21 17.32
C SER A 269 34.07 21.75 16.94
N SER A 270 33.39 20.95 17.78
CA SER A 270 32.06 20.42 17.47
C SER A 270 30.95 21.45 17.67
N SER A 271 30.05 21.59 16.68
CA SER A 271 28.89 22.49 16.75
C SER A 271 27.72 21.87 17.51
N VAL A 272 27.68 20.54 17.59
CA VAL A 272 26.70 19.77 18.37
C VAL A 272 27.45 18.78 19.25
N CYS A 273 27.25 18.87 20.57
CA CYS A 273 27.81 17.93 21.54
C CYS A 273 26.69 17.12 22.18
N VAL A 274 26.81 15.80 22.14
CA VAL A 274 25.83 14.87 22.71
C VAL A 274 26.55 14.01 23.75
N SER A 275 26.13 14.15 25.01
CA SER A 275 26.81 13.54 26.14
C SER A 275 25.90 12.58 26.91
N GLN A 276 26.42 11.43 27.31
CA GLN A 276 25.72 10.49 28.18
C GLN A 276 25.90 10.92 29.64
N THR A 277 24.77 11.12 30.31
CA THR A 277 24.69 11.45 31.73
C THR A 277 24.06 10.28 32.51
N ILE A 278 24.04 10.36 33.84
CA ILE A 278 23.48 9.33 34.71
C ILE A 278 21.97 9.12 34.43
N ASP A 279 21.28 10.16 33.96
CA ASP A 279 19.83 10.18 33.75
C ASP A 279 19.42 9.98 32.28
N GLY A 280 20.37 9.80 31.36
CA GLY A 280 20.11 9.64 29.92
C GLY A 280 21.11 10.39 29.03
N TRP A 281 20.86 10.41 27.72
CA TRP A 281 21.66 11.18 26.77
C TRP A 281 21.18 12.63 26.70
N ARG A 282 22.10 13.58 26.57
CA ARG A 282 21.82 15.02 26.58
C ARG A 282 22.38 15.70 25.34
N ILE A 283 21.63 16.60 24.72
CA ILE A 283 22.11 17.47 23.63
C ILE A 283 22.53 18.83 24.22
N ASP A 284 23.81 19.18 24.10
CA ASP A 284 24.34 20.47 24.53
C ASP A 284 24.37 21.48 23.36
N PRO A 285 24.00 22.75 23.55
CA PRO A 285 23.65 23.42 24.81
C PRO A 285 22.16 23.35 25.20
N SER A 286 21.31 22.71 24.38
CA SER A 286 19.84 22.70 24.57
C SER A 286 19.38 22.04 25.89
N GLY A 287 20.22 21.18 26.47
CA GLY A 287 19.94 20.47 27.72
C GLY A 287 18.89 19.37 27.62
N VAL A 288 18.38 19.07 26.41
CA VAL A 288 17.33 18.07 26.19
C VAL A 288 17.85 16.68 26.53
N LEU A 289 17.16 15.99 27.45
CA LEU A 289 17.42 14.61 27.85
C LEU A 289 16.61 13.63 26.98
N PHE A 290 17.23 12.52 26.59
CA PHE A 290 16.59 11.50 25.75
C PHE A 290 17.22 10.11 25.93
N SER A 291 16.47 9.09 25.55
CA SER A 291 16.94 7.70 25.39
C SER A 291 17.22 7.44 23.91
N PRO A 292 18.47 7.15 23.50
CA PRO A 292 18.86 7.13 22.11
C PRO A 292 18.29 5.92 21.37
N PHE A 293 18.06 6.12 20.07
CA PHE A 293 17.92 4.98 19.15
C PHE A 293 19.29 4.41 18.83
N VAL A 294 19.42 3.10 19.00
CA VAL A 294 20.68 2.38 18.85
C VAL A 294 20.58 1.37 17.71
N MET A 295 21.69 1.10 17.05
CA MET A 295 21.78 0.12 15.97
C MET A 295 22.98 -0.81 16.21
N ARG A 296 22.74 -2.12 16.10
CA ARG A 296 23.83 -3.10 16.21
C ARG A 296 24.72 -3.06 14.97
N ARG A 297 25.99 -3.44 15.13
CA ARG A 297 26.96 -3.50 14.03
C ARG A 297 26.47 -4.32 12.82
N GLU A 298 25.92 -5.51 13.06
CA GLU A 298 25.38 -6.39 12.00
C GLU A 298 24.23 -5.73 11.21
N GLU A 299 23.36 -4.99 11.90
CA GLU A 299 22.23 -4.27 11.29
C GLU A 299 22.74 -3.08 10.48
N ALA A 300 23.73 -2.35 11.00
CA ALA A 300 24.39 -1.24 10.31
C ALA A 300 25.13 -1.72 9.05
N GLU A 301 25.84 -2.85 9.11
CA GLU A 301 26.51 -3.46 7.95
C GLU A 301 25.51 -3.87 6.87
N THR A 302 24.41 -4.51 7.26
CA THR A 302 23.34 -4.93 6.34
C THR A 302 22.67 -3.70 5.70
N PHE A 303 22.42 -2.65 6.49
CA PHE A 303 21.91 -1.38 6.03
C PHE A 303 22.86 -0.70 5.04
N GLN A 304 24.15 -0.67 5.34
CA GLN A 304 25.15 -0.10 4.44
C GLN A 304 25.26 -0.89 3.12
N SER A 305 25.10 -2.21 3.16
CA SER A 305 25.03 -3.04 1.94
C SER A 305 23.81 -2.68 1.08
N LEU A 306 22.64 -2.54 1.70
CA LEU A 306 21.43 -2.06 1.02
C LEU A 306 21.67 -0.67 0.41
N GLN A 307 22.28 0.23 1.15
CA GLN A 307 22.58 1.58 0.69
C GLN A 307 23.52 1.58 -0.52
N LYS A 308 24.59 0.78 -0.49
CA LYS A 308 25.53 0.62 -1.62
C LYS A 308 24.84 0.06 -2.85
N ASP A 309 23.98 -0.93 -2.70
CA ASP A 309 23.20 -1.48 -3.82
C ASP A 309 22.26 -0.44 -4.42
N LEU A 310 21.57 0.34 -3.59
CA LEU A 310 20.65 1.39 -4.01
C LEU A 310 21.37 2.62 -4.61
N ALA A 311 22.63 2.84 -4.25
CA ALA A 311 23.47 3.92 -4.79
C ALA A 311 24.10 3.59 -6.15
N LYS A 312 24.00 2.35 -6.64
CA LYS A 312 24.50 1.97 -7.97
C LYS A 312 23.89 2.89 -9.05
N PRO A 313 24.66 3.29 -10.08
CA PRO A 313 24.13 4.17 -11.13
C PRO A 313 22.92 3.51 -11.81
N LEU A 314 21.95 4.34 -12.23
CA LEU A 314 20.86 3.83 -13.05
C LEU A 314 21.44 3.32 -14.36
N VAL A 315 20.98 2.15 -14.79
CA VAL A 315 21.43 1.53 -16.03
C VAL A 315 20.43 1.89 -17.11
N ASN A 316 20.94 2.25 -18.28
CA ASN A 316 20.10 2.42 -19.46
C ASN A 316 19.46 1.06 -19.76
N ARG A 317 18.14 1.03 -19.99
CA ARG A 317 17.46 -0.17 -20.50
C ARG A 317 18.32 -0.71 -21.65
N SER A 318 18.87 -1.91 -21.51
CA SER A 318 19.59 -2.52 -22.65
C SER A 318 18.63 -2.48 -23.83
N ASP A 319 19.10 -1.96 -24.97
CA ASP A 319 18.37 -1.58 -26.20
C ASP A 319 17.51 -2.69 -26.85
N ASP A 320 17.15 -3.75 -26.14
CA ASP A 320 16.36 -4.87 -26.63
C ASP A 320 14.84 -4.65 -26.48
N TYR A 321 14.40 -3.59 -25.79
CA TYR A 321 13.02 -3.10 -25.89
C TYR A 321 12.89 -2.03 -26.97
N ASP A 322 13.30 -2.42 -28.16
CA ASP A 322 13.27 -1.57 -29.33
C ASP A 322 11.81 -1.15 -29.62
N ILE A 323 11.52 0.14 -29.56
CA ILE A 323 10.21 0.76 -29.83
C ILE A 323 9.71 0.36 -31.23
N SER A 324 10.63 -0.04 -32.11
CA SER A 324 10.35 -0.64 -33.43
C SER A 324 9.54 -1.95 -33.35
N ARG A 325 9.67 -2.74 -32.25
CA ARG A 325 9.06 -4.07 -32.09
C ARG A 325 7.57 -4.04 -31.72
N ILE A 326 7.02 -2.90 -31.28
CA ILE A 326 5.57 -2.75 -31.11
C ILE A 326 4.85 -2.87 -32.47
N GLY A 327 5.55 -2.82 -33.60
CA GLY A 327 4.96 -3.19 -34.89
C GLY A 327 4.50 -4.65 -34.97
N GLU A 328 5.14 -5.58 -34.26
CA GLU A 328 5.08 -7.03 -34.54
C GLU A 328 4.30 -7.85 -33.50
N TRP A 329 3.68 -7.21 -32.50
CA TRP A 329 2.92 -7.91 -31.45
C TRP A 329 1.74 -8.73 -31.98
N GLN A 330 1.43 -9.81 -31.26
CA GLN A 330 0.35 -10.76 -31.57
C GLN A 330 -0.75 -10.76 -30.51
N ILE A 331 -0.38 -10.54 -29.24
CA ILE A 331 -1.29 -10.51 -28.11
C ILE A 331 -1.08 -9.22 -27.31
N CYS A 332 -2.19 -8.59 -26.92
CA CYS A 332 -2.19 -7.41 -26.07
C CYS A 332 -2.96 -7.70 -24.78
N VAL A 333 -2.29 -7.56 -23.64
CA VAL A 333 -2.89 -7.55 -22.31
C VAL A 333 -3.32 -6.13 -22.01
N ARG A 334 -4.63 -5.90 -22.05
CA ARG A 334 -5.24 -4.58 -21.92
C ARG A 334 -5.46 -4.26 -20.45
N ILE A 335 -4.62 -3.39 -19.89
CA ILE A 335 -4.61 -3.04 -18.47
C ILE A 335 -5.13 -1.63 -18.18
N MET A 336 -5.30 -0.78 -19.20
CA MET A 336 -5.85 0.59 -19.05
C MET A 336 -7.38 0.58 -18.92
N GLY A 337 -7.89 -0.14 -17.92
CA GLY A 337 -9.30 -0.44 -17.69
C GLY A 337 -9.47 -1.87 -17.15
N PRO A 338 -10.65 -2.49 -17.33
CA PRO A 338 -10.84 -3.89 -17.00
C PRO A 338 -9.86 -4.79 -17.74
N VAL A 339 -9.26 -5.74 -17.00
CA VAL A 339 -8.22 -6.61 -17.54
C VAL A 339 -8.82 -7.53 -18.60
N GLU A 340 -8.32 -7.37 -19.82
CA GLU A 340 -8.72 -8.18 -20.97
C GLU A 340 -7.48 -8.58 -21.73
N VAL A 341 -7.46 -9.79 -22.28
CA VAL A 341 -6.37 -10.22 -23.16
C VAL A 341 -6.97 -10.33 -24.56
N ALA A 342 -6.35 -9.68 -25.53
CA ALA A 342 -6.84 -9.64 -26.90
C ALA A 342 -5.76 -10.03 -27.90
N THR A 343 -6.16 -10.59 -29.03
CA THR A 343 -5.27 -10.79 -30.18
C THR A 343 -5.04 -9.48 -30.92
N ARG A 344 -4.18 -9.49 -31.93
CA ARG A 344 -3.96 -8.35 -32.84
C ARG A 344 -5.23 -7.84 -33.54
N SER A 345 -6.21 -8.71 -33.75
CA SER A 345 -7.53 -8.36 -34.30
C SER A 345 -8.53 -7.87 -33.25
N TRP A 346 -8.08 -7.62 -32.01
CA TRP A 346 -8.90 -7.24 -30.86
C TRP A 346 -9.93 -8.30 -30.44
N GLU A 347 -9.73 -9.56 -30.81
CA GLU A 347 -10.55 -10.66 -30.33
C GLU A 347 -10.14 -11.06 -28.90
N THR A 348 -11.09 -11.09 -27.97
CA THR A 348 -10.82 -11.41 -26.57
C THR A 348 -10.48 -12.89 -26.37
N LEU A 349 -9.28 -13.16 -25.86
CA LEU A 349 -8.86 -14.49 -25.42
C LEU A 349 -9.48 -14.84 -24.07
N ARG A 350 -10.19 -15.97 -24.04
CA ARG A 350 -10.85 -16.46 -22.82
C ARG A 350 -9.93 -17.36 -22.02
N PHE A 351 -9.84 -17.09 -20.72
CA PHE A 351 -9.15 -17.94 -19.76
C PHE A 351 -10.17 -18.76 -18.98
N GLU A 352 -9.86 -20.04 -18.74
CA GLU A 352 -10.70 -20.92 -17.91
C GLU A 352 -10.73 -20.48 -16.44
N ARG A 353 -9.66 -19.81 -15.98
CA ARG A 353 -9.49 -19.36 -14.60
C ARG A 353 -8.97 -17.92 -14.59
N SER A 354 -9.55 -17.07 -13.74
CA SER A 354 -9.12 -15.68 -13.56
C SER A 354 -7.64 -15.56 -13.20
N LYS A 355 -7.13 -16.45 -12.32
CA LYS A 355 -5.71 -16.50 -11.94
C LYS A 355 -4.75 -16.75 -13.10
N SER A 356 -5.20 -17.35 -14.22
CA SER A 356 -4.35 -17.49 -15.40
C SER A 356 -4.22 -16.16 -16.14
N ALA A 357 -5.30 -15.38 -16.26
CA ALA A 357 -5.22 -14.03 -16.83
C ALA A 357 -4.35 -13.10 -15.96
N GLU A 358 -4.48 -13.19 -14.63
CA GLU A 358 -3.63 -12.46 -13.69
C GLU A 358 -2.15 -12.87 -13.79
N LEU A 359 -1.85 -14.18 -13.88
CA LEU A 359 -0.47 -14.64 -14.08
C LEU A 359 0.12 -14.10 -15.37
N LEU A 360 -0.63 -14.12 -16.47
CA LEU A 360 -0.17 -13.55 -17.73
C LEU A 360 0.10 -12.06 -17.58
N THR A 361 -0.81 -11.32 -16.96
CA THR A 361 -0.66 -9.89 -16.71
C THR A 361 0.59 -9.61 -15.88
N TRP A 362 0.79 -10.34 -14.79
CA TRP A 362 1.97 -10.22 -13.94
C TRP A 362 3.26 -10.50 -14.73
N LEU A 363 3.29 -11.56 -15.55
CA LEU A 363 4.46 -11.91 -16.38
C LEU A 363 4.83 -10.83 -17.39
N VAL A 364 3.83 -10.22 -18.03
CA VAL A 364 4.06 -9.12 -18.99
C VAL A 364 4.56 -7.86 -18.27
N MET A 365 4.08 -7.60 -17.05
CA MET A 365 4.55 -6.47 -16.23
C MET A 365 5.91 -6.73 -15.55
N HIS A 366 6.37 -7.99 -15.50
CA HIS A 366 7.57 -8.42 -14.77
C HIS A 366 8.58 -9.18 -15.65
N ARG A 367 8.77 -8.75 -16.91
CA ARG A 367 9.64 -9.45 -17.87
C ARG A 367 11.09 -9.61 -17.40
N GLU A 368 11.58 -8.71 -16.55
CA GLU A 368 12.95 -8.74 -16.04
C GLU A 368 13.17 -9.77 -14.93
N ARG A 369 12.12 -10.13 -14.16
CA ARG A 369 12.22 -11.04 -13.01
C ARG A 369 11.08 -12.07 -12.90
N PRO A 370 10.77 -12.82 -13.96
CA PRO A 370 9.59 -13.68 -14.00
C PRO A 370 9.84 -15.05 -13.34
N THR A 371 10.17 -15.06 -12.04
CA THR A 371 10.41 -16.31 -11.31
C THR A 371 9.12 -16.93 -10.78
N ARG A 372 9.11 -18.26 -10.68
CA ARG A 372 7.99 -19.03 -10.11
C ARG A 372 7.66 -18.62 -8.68
N ILE A 373 8.69 -18.38 -7.86
CA ILE A 373 8.51 -17.98 -6.47
C ILE A 373 7.90 -16.59 -6.39
N ALA A 374 8.42 -15.61 -7.15
CA ALA A 374 7.88 -14.25 -7.16
C ALA A 374 6.42 -14.21 -7.63
N ALA A 375 6.09 -14.92 -8.71
CA ALA A 375 4.71 -15.02 -9.19
C ALA A 375 3.79 -15.62 -8.13
N ARG A 376 4.24 -16.64 -7.39
CA ARG A 376 3.42 -17.27 -6.33
C ARG A 376 3.16 -16.32 -5.18
N THR A 377 4.17 -15.58 -4.75
CA THR A 377 4.04 -14.58 -3.68
C THR A 377 3.14 -13.42 -4.09
N ALA A 378 3.21 -12.98 -5.35
CA ALA A 378 2.41 -11.87 -5.85
C ALA A 378 0.93 -12.24 -6.02
N LEU A 379 0.65 -13.44 -6.54
CA LEU A 379 -0.70 -13.86 -6.89
C LEU A 379 -1.47 -14.47 -5.70
N TRP A 380 -0.80 -14.98 -4.66
CA TRP A 380 -1.49 -15.62 -3.54
C TRP A 380 -0.97 -15.16 -2.19
N GLU A 381 -1.88 -14.83 -1.29
CA GLU A 381 -1.58 -14.50 0.11
C GLU A 381 -1.19 -15.75 0.93
N VAL A 382 -1.56 -16.94 0.46
CA VAL A 382 -1.32 -18.23 1.13
C VAL A 382 -0.48 -19.14 0.24
N SER A 383 0.33 -20.00 0.85
CA SER A 383 1.06 -21.03 0.12
C SER A 383 0.10 -21.98 -0.59
N ILE A 384 0.36 -22.22 -1.88
CA ILE A 384 -0.43 -23.14 -2.71
C ILE A 384 0.36 -24.42 -3.02
N GLU A 385 -0.31 -25.47 -3.46
CA GLU A 385 0.40 -26.63 -4.00
C GLU A 385 0.98 -26.36 -5.40
N ASP A 386 2.07 -27.06 -5.72
CA ASP A 386 2.70 -27.00 -7.05
C ASP A 386 1.78 -27.44 -8.19
N SER A 387 0.91 -28.41 -7.91
CA SER A 387 -0.15 -28.87 -8.81
C SER A 387 -1.06 -27.70 -9.24
N THR A 388 -1.46 -26.86 -8.28
CA THR A 388 -2.34 -25.71 -8.49
C THR A 388 -1.66 -24.66 -9.34
N PHE A 389 -0.42 -24.32 -9.02
CA PHE A 389 0.35 -23.36 -9.81
C PHE A 389 0.56 -23.85 -11.26
N ASN A 390 0.92 -25.12 -11.43
CA ASN A 390 1.12 -25.72 -12.76
C ASN A 390 -0.16 -25.74 -13.61
N ASN A 391 -1.32 -25.89 -12.97
CA ASN A 391 -2.61 -25.76 -13.65
C ASN A 391 -2.84 -24.33 -14.17
N VAL A 392 -2.48 -23.32 -13.38
CA VAL A 392 -2.59 -21.90 -13.79
C VAL A 392 -1.65 -21.60 -14.96
N VAL A 393 -0.39 -22.05 -14.89
CA VAL A 393 0.59 -21.93 -15.99
C VAL A 393 0.11 -22.64 -17.26
N SER A 394 -0.43 -23.85 -17.12
CA SER A 394 -1.00 -24.60 -18.26
C SER A 394 -2.19 -23.86 -18.88
N GLY A 395 -3.01 -23.22 -18.06
CA GLY A 395 -4.09 -22.34 -18.53
C GLY A 395 -3.59 -21.15 -19.34
N VAL A 396 -2.50 -20.52 -18.90
CA VAL A 396 -1.84 -19.44 -19.67
C VAL A 396 -1.35 -19.96 -21.01
N ARG A 397 -0.58 -21.05 -21.01
CA ARG A 397 -0.06 -21.65 -22.26
C ARG A 397 -1.17 -22.01 -23.22
N ARG A 398 -2.25 -22.64 -22.75
CA ARG A 398 -3.40 -23.00 -23.59
C ARG A 398 -4.03 -21.77 -24.25
N ALA A 399 -4.10 -20.64 -23.54
CA ALA A 399 -4.69 -19.42 -24.07
C ALA A 399 -3.81 -18.71 -25.11
N ILE A 400 -2.49 -18.61 -24.86
CA ILE A 400 -1.60 -17.77 -25.68
C ILE A 400 -0.77 -18.54 -26.70
N ASN A 401 -0.45 -19.81 -26.48
CA ASN A 401 0.34 -20.63 -27.41
C ASN A 401 -0.57 -21.25 -28.49
N GLN A 402 -1.29 -20.41 -29.22
CA GLN A 402 -2.14 -20.85 -30.34
C GLN A 402 -1.29 -21.08 -31.59
N ASN A 403 -1.76 -21.94 -32.50
CA ASN A 403 -1.12 -22.20 -33.81
C ASN A 403 0.36 -22.64 -33.74
N GLY A 404 0.76 -23.32 -32.67
CA GLY A 404 2.12 -23.89 -32.52
C GLY A 404 3.19 -22.89 -32.07
N GLN A 405 2.82 -21.65 -31.73
CA GLN A 405 3.74 -20.68 -31.15
C GLN A 405 4.05 -21.00 -29.68
N ASN A 406 5.29 -20.74 -29.23
CA ASN A 406 5.68 -20.89 -27.83
C ASN A 406 5.95 -19.52 -27.20
N LEU A 407 4.87 -18.76 -26.96
CA LEU A 407 4.93 -17.43 -26.37
C LEU A 407 5.21 -17.44 -24.86
N LEU A 408 5.04 -18.58 -24.19
CA LEU A 408 5.51 -18.80 -22.81
C LEU A 408 6.52 -19.95 -22.75
N GLY A 409 7.78 -19.59 -23.04
CA GLY A 409 8.92 -20.48 -23.02
C GLY A 409 9.22 -21.06 -21.63
N LYS A 410 9.78 -22.27 -21.62
CA LYS A 410 10.35 -22.88 -20.43
C LYS A 410 11.87 -22.89 -20.58
N GLU A 411 12.54 -21.90 -19.99
CA GLU A 411 14.01 -21.83 -19.99
C GLU A 411 14.59 -22.71 -18.87
N SER A 412 13.92 -22.76 -17.71
CA SER A 412 14.18 -23.67 -16.58
C SER A 412 12.88 -23.91 -15.78
N ASN A 413 12.90 -24.77 -14.74
CA ASN A 413 11.70 -25.01 -13.92
C ASN A 413 11.23 -23.77 -13.13
N ASP A 414 12.11 -22.78 -12.92
CA ASP A 414 11.86 -21.64 -12.02
C ASP A 414 11.76 -20.28 -12.70
N VAL A 415 12.03 -20.17 -14.00
CA VAL A 415 11.98 -18.90 -14.76
C VAL A 415 11.03 -19.02 -15.95
N PHE A 416 10.10 -18.07 -16.06
CA PHE A 416 9.13 -17.97 -17.15
C PHE A 416 9.55 -16.90 -18.14
N ARG A 417 9.81 -17.23 -19.41
CA ARG A 417 10.03 -16.20 -20.43
C ARG A 417 8.79 -16.02 -21.29
N ILE A 418 8.25 -14.80 -21.26
CA ILE A 418 7.18 -14.39 -22.15
C ILE A 418 7.78 -13.74 -23.41
N GLY A 419 7.25 -14.12 -24.57
CA GLY A 419 7.66 -13.57 -25.86
C GLY A 419 7.42 -12.05 -25.94
N THR A 420 8.26 -11.37 -26.71
CA THR A 420 8.12 -9.92 -26.98
C THR A 420 6.85 -9.59 -27.77
N GLU A 421 6.23 -10.60 -28.38
CA GLU A 421 4.99 -10.51 -29.14
C GLU A 421 3.74 -10.38 -28.26
N VAL A 422 3.84 -10.69 -26.97
CA VAL A 422 2.78 -10.42 -26.00
C VAL A 422 3.12 -9.11 -25.33
N ILE A 423 2.31 -8.06 -25.50
CA ILE A 423 2.54 -6.71 -24.95
C ILE A 423 1.37 -6.24 -24.08
N THR A 424 1.44 -5.02 -23.55
CA THR A 424 0.33 -4.30 -22.94
C THR A 424 -0.12 -3.10 -23.76
N ASP A 425 -1.36 -2.68 -23.57
CA ASP A 425 -1.86 -1.39 -24.09
C ASP A 425 -1.11 -0.19 -23.46
N PHE A 426 -0.61 -0.35 -22.23
CA PHE A 426 0.29 0.59 -21.57
C PHE A 426 1.62 0.77 -22.33
N GLU A 427 2.26 -0.30 -22.80
CA GLU A 427 3.49 -0.22 -23.60
C GLU A 427 3.25 0.48 -24.95
N ILE A 428 2.07 0.28 -25.56
CA ILE A 428 1.66 1.01 -26.78
C ILE A 428 1.60 2.52 -26.49
N LEU A 429 1.00 2.92 -25.37
CA LEU A 429 0.90 4.32 -24.98
C LEU A 429 2.26 4.94 -24.66
N GLN A 430 3.12 4.24 -23.91
CA GLN A 430 4.47 4.72 -23.59
C GLN A 430 5.27 5.00 -24.87
N ALA A 431 5.24 4.09 -25.83
CA ALA A 431 5.94 4.26 -27.09
C ALA A 431 5.38 5.41 -27.94
N ALA A 432 4.08 5.66 -27.89
CA ALA A 432 3.48 6.79 -28.60
C ALA A 432 3.90 8.14 -27.99
N ILE A 433 3.91 8.23 -26.64
CA ILE A 433 4.39 9.42 -25.91
C ILE A 433 5.87 9.69 -26.23
N GLU A 434 6.70 8.65 -26.22
CA GLU A 434 8.13 8.76 -26.52
C GLU A 434 8.38 9.27 -27.95
N LYS A 435 7.65 8.74 -28.95
CA LYS A 435 7.74 9.21 -30.34
C LYS A 435 7.39 10.70 -30.47
N VAL A 436 6.32 11.14 -29.78
CA VAL A 436 5.94 12.56 -29.74
C VAL A 436 7.05 13.40 -29.11
N GLY A 437 7.65 12.96 -27.99
CA GLY A 437 8.74 13.67 -27.33
C GLY A 437 10.02 13.80 -28.17
N LEU A 438 10.31 12.82 -29.02
CA LEU A 438 11.50 12.80 -29.87
C LEU A 438 11.34 13.59 -31.17
N ARG A 439 10.18 13.52 -31.82
CA ARG A 439 9.97 14.02 -33.19
C ARG A 439 8.92 15.12 -33.30
N GLY A 440 7.89 15.08 -32.47
CA GLY A 440 6.83 16.10 -32.39
C GLY A 440 6.00 16.27 -33.67
N GLY A 441 5.99 15.31 -34.59
CA GLY A 441 5.26 15.41 -35.85
C GLY A 441 3.75 15.18 -35.68
N THR A 442 2.94 15.71 -36.59
CA THR A 442 1.48 15.50 -36.60
C THR A 442 1.12 14.01 -36.61
N ASP A 443 1.85 13.18 -37.36
CA ASP A 443 1.67 11.73 -37.42
C ASP A 443 1.94 11.04 -36.07
N ASP A 444 2.90 11.55 -35.29
CA ASP A 444 3.19 11.04 -33.95
C ASP A 444 2.04 11.36 -32.98
N PHE A 445 1.43 12.54 -33.10
CA PHE A 445 0.23 12.90 -32.33
C PHE A 445 -1.00 12.09 -32.75
N PHE A 446 -1.15 11.70 -34.02
CA PHE A 446 -2.18 10.75 -34.44
C PHE A 446 -1.97 9.37 -33.81
N ALA A 447 -0.73 8.87 -33.77
CA ALA A 447 -0.41 7.62 -33.08
C ALA A 447 -0.68 7.71 -31.57
N LEU A 448 -0.37 8.86 -30.93
CA LEU A 448 -0.72 9.10 -29.52
C LEU A 448 -2.22 9.10 -29.29
N ARG A 449 -3.01 9.69 -30.20
CA ARG A 449 -4.47 9.64 -30.14
C ARG A 449 -4.98 8.19 -30.21
N GLU A 450 -4.50 7.39 -31.15
CA GLU A 450 -4.87 5.97 -31.26
C GLU A 450 -4.52 5.19 -29.99
N ALA A 451 -3.34 5.44 -29.41
CA ALA A 451 -2.93 4.78 -28.16
C ALA A 451 -3.81 5.20 -26.96
N LEU A 452 -4.19 6.47 -26.87
CA LEU A 452 -5.10 6.96 -25.83
C LEU A 452 -6.52 6.42 -25.99
N GLU A 453 -6.96 6.07 -27.20
CA GLU A 453 -8.26 5.44 -27.43
C GLU A 453 -8.40 4.09 -26.69
N LEU A 454 -7.28 3.42 -26.41
CA LEU A 454 -7.25 2.17 -25.65
C LEU A 454 -7.62 2.35 -24.16
N VAL A 455 -7.64 3.58 -23.64
CA VAL A 455 -8.03 3.89 -22.26
C VAL A 455 -9.55 3.70 -22.09
N ARG A 456 -9.90 2.74 -21.24
CA ARG A 456 -11.28 2.32 -20.97
C ARG A 456 -11.78 2.78 -19.60
N ASP A 457 -10.94 2.70 -18.57
CA ASP A 457 -11.25 3.07 -17.19
C ASP A 457 -9.96 3.19 -16.36
N LEU A 458 -10.06 3.27 -15.03
CA LEU A 458 -8.96 3.08 -14.09
C LEU A 458 -8.17 1.80 -14.42
N PRO A 459 -6.82 1.81 -14.36
CA PRO A 459 -6.03 0.61 -14.61
C PRO A 459 -6.44 -0.55 -13.72
N PHE A 460 -6.54 -1.74 -14.31
CA PHE A 460 -7.01 -2.97 -13.65
C PHE A 460 -8.44 -2.90 -13.07
N ALA A 461 -9.30 -2.00 -13.56
CA ALA A 461 -10.65 -1.80 -13.02
C ALA A 461 -11.45 -3.12 -12.89
N GLY A 462 -11.99 -3.37 -11.70
CA GLY A 462 -12.77 -4.57 -11.40
C GLY A 462 -11.94 -5.77 -10.92
N GLU A 463 -10.61 -5.69 -10.99
CA GLU A 463 -9.70 -6.68 -10.42
C GLU A 463 -9.08 -6.17 -9.11
N ASN A 464 -8.70 -7.09 -8.21
CA ASN A 464 -8.01 -6.77 -6.96
C ASN A 464 -6.58 -7.31 -6.98
N PHE A 465 -5.76 -6.76 -7.88
CA PHE A 465 -4.36 -7.15 -8.02
C PHE A 465 -3.50 -6.40 -7.00
N VAL A 466 -3.39 -6.97 -5.79
CA VAL A 466 -2.64 -6.36 -4.67
C VAL A 466 -1.21 -5.98 -5.06
N TRP A 467 -0.54 -6.82 -5.86
CA TRP A 467 0.81 -6.52 -6.35
C TRP A 467 0.87 -5.23 -7.19
N ALA A 468 -0.16 -4.94 -8.00
CA ALA A 468 -0.17 -3.76 -8.86
C ALA A 468 -0.21 -2.45 -8.05
N ASP A 469 -0.91 -2.44 -6.93
CA ASP A 469 -0.99 -1.27 -6.05
C ASP A 469 0.24 -1.15 -5.14
N THR A 470 0.66 -2.27 -4.54
CA THR A 470 1.83 -2.28 -3.63
C THR A 470 3.15 -1.95 -4.34
N GLU A 471 3.28 -2.28 -5.62
CA GLU A 471 4.44 -1.96 -6.46
C GLU A 471 4.32 -0.60 -7.15
N GLY A 472 3.18 0.09 -7.01
CA GLY A 472 2.92 1.40 -7.63
C GLY A 472 2.68 1.36 -9.14
N ILE A 473 2.40 0.17 -9.71
CA ILE A 473 2.13 -0.02 -11.13
C ILE A 473 0.84 0.70 -11.53
N THR A 474 -0.24 0.58 -10.74
CA THR A 474 -1.51 1.27 -11.00
C THR A 474 -1.29 2.78 -11.16
N SER A 475 -0.56 3.39 -10.22
CA SER A 475 -0.21 4.82 -10.24
C SER A 475 0.65 5.19 -11.45
N SER A 476 1.63 4.36 -11.81
CA SER A 476 2.48 4.57 -12.99
C SER A 476 1.68 4.61 -14.29
N VAL A 477 0.73 3.68 -14.46
CA VAL A 477 -0.16 3.62 -15.62
C VAL A 477 -1.06 4.86 -15.66
N VAL A 478 -1.66 5.25 -14.52
CA VAL A 478 -2.48 6.48 -14.44
C VAL A 478 -1.66 7.71 -14.84
N LEU A 479 -0.47 7.91 -14.29
CA LEU A 479 0.37 9.06 -14.61
C LEU A 479 0.76 9.12 -16.09
N THR A 480 0.99 7.97 -16.71
CA THR A 480 1.30 7.88 -18.14
C THR A 480 0.10 8.25 -19.00
N ILE A 481 -1.11 7.78 -18.64
CA ILE A 481 -2.36 8.17 -19.30
C ILE A 481 -2.59 9.68 -19.20
N ILE A 482 -2.41 10.26 -18.01
CA ILE A 482 -2.54 11.70 -17.78
C ILE A 482 -1.51 12.48 -18.61
N THR A 483 -0.26 12.02 -18.66
CA THR A 483 0.81 12.64 -19.45
C THR A 483 0.45 12.65 -20.92
N GLY A 484 0.03 11.51 -21.49
CA GLY A 484 -0.40 11.42 -22.88
C GLY A 484 -1.60 12.32 -23.18
N ALA A 485 -2.60 12.33 -22.29
CA ALA A 485 -3.79 13.17 -22.44
C ALA A 485 -3.47 14.67 -22.41
N LEU A 486 -2.57 15.11 -21.53
CA LEU A 486 -2.12 16.50 -21.46
C LEU A 486 -1.35 16.89 -22.72
N LEU A 487 -0.36 16.09 -23.14
CA LEU A 487 0.41 16.33 -24.37
C LEU A 487 -0.49 16.47 -25.59
N LEU A 488 -1.44 15.55 -25.76
CA LEU A 488 -2.38 15.59 -26.88
C LEU A 488 -3.35 16.78 -26.78
N SER A 489 -3.79 17.13 -25.57
CA SER A 489 -4.66 18.29 -25.35
C SER A 489 -3.96 19.61 -25.64
N ASP A 490 -2.68 19.74 -25.29
CA ASP A 490 -1.88 20.94 -25.61
C ASP A 490 -1.67 21.07 -27.11
N PHE A 491 -1.40 19.95 -27.79
CA PHE A 491 -1.35 19.91 -29.25
C PHE A 491 -2.66 20.41 -29.89
N TYR A 492 -3.80 19.85 -29.48
CA TYR A 492 -5.10 20.31 -30.00
C TYR A 492 -5.42 21.76 -29.65
N MET A 493 -5.03 22.22 -28.46
CA MET A 493 -5.19 23.61 -28.04
C MET A 493 -4.39 24.56 -28.96
N SER A 494 -3.15 24.18 -29.32
CA SER A 494 -2.31 24.97 -30.23
C SER A 494 -2.91 25.09 -31.63
N GLN A 495 -3.66 24.07 -32.07
CA GLN A 495 -4.37 24.02 -33.35
C GLN A 495 -5.79 24.61 -33.29
N GLN A 496 -6.20 25.15 -32.14
CA GLN A 496 -7.56 25.64 -31.88
C GLN A 496 -8.66 24.56 -32.08
N ASP A 497 -8.30 23.28 -32.01
CA ASP A 497 -9.25 22.17 -32.06
C ASP A 497 -9.78 21.85 -30.65
N LEU A 498 -10.78 22.63 -30.23
CA LEU A 498 -11.38 22.44 -28.91
C LEU A 498 -12.06 21.07 -28.75
N SER A 499 -12.59 20.50 -29.83
CA SER A 499 -13.21 19.17 -29.79
C SER A 499 -12.16 18.12 -29.46
N GLY A 500 -10.97 18.22 -30.08
CA GLY A 500 -9.80 17.43 -29.75
C GLY A 500 -9.35 17.59 -28.31
N VAL A 501 -9.32 18.82 -27.77
CA VAL A 501 -9.00 19.07 -26.34
C VAL A 501 -9.97 18.33 -25.41
N PHE A 502 -11.28 18.44 -25.65
CA PHE A 502 -12.27 17.77 -24.81
C PHE A 502 -12.20 16.25 -24.92
N TRP A 503 -11.89 15.72 -26.11
CA TRP A 503 -11.69 14.29 -26.31
C TRP A 503 -10.47 13.79 -25.54
N ALA A 504 -9.31 14.43 -25.71
CA ALA A 504 -8.06 14.02 -25.07
C ALA A 504 -8.15 14.09 -23.53
N THR A 505 -8.66 15.21 -23.01
CA THR A 505 -8.90 15.36 -21.56
C THR A 505 -9.93 14.35 -21.04
N GLY A 506 -10.96 14.05 -21.82
CA GLY A 506 -11.94 13.01 -21.49
C GLY A 506 -11.31 11.63 -21.32
N GLN A 507 -10.34 11.26 -22.17
CA GLN A 507 -9.60 9.99 -22.03
C GLN A 507 -8.81 9.93 -20.73
N GLY A 508 -8.11 11.00 -20.36
CA GLY A 508 -7.38 11.05 -19.08
C GLY A 508 -8.31 10.98 -17.85
N LEU A 509 -9.47 11.63 -17.93
CA LEU A 509 -10.47 11.64 -16.85
C LEU A 509 -11.17 10.29 -16.65
N LYS A 510 -11.12 9.36 -17.63
CA LYS A 510 -11.55 7.97 -17.42
C LYS A 510 -10.66 7.27 -16.39
N ALA A 511 -9.34 7.49 -16.46
CA ALA A 511 -8.39 6.89 -15.53
C ALA A 511 -8.38 7.59 -14.17
N LEU A 512 -8.51 8.92 -14.15
CA LEU A 512 -8.58 9.70 -12.92
C LEU A 512 -9.54 10.90 -13.04
N ARG A 513 -10.76 10.71 -12.54
CA ARG A 513 -11.88 11.66 -12.71
C ARG A 513 -11.65 13.04 -12.10
N GLY A 514 -10.89 13.13 -11.03
CA GLY A 514 -10.63 14.38 -10.29
C GLY A 514 -9.34 15.10 -10.70
N HIS A 515 -8.70 14.72 -11.81
CA HIS A 515 -7.38 15.26 -12.14
C HIS A 515 -7.43 16.75 -12.51
N GLU A 516 -6.89 17.59 -11.62
CA GLU A 516 -6.99 19.05 -11.66
C GLU A 516 -6.46 19.66 -12.97
N ALA A 517 -5.30 19.23 -13.47
CA ALA A 517 -4.73 19.82 -14.69
C ALA A 517 -5.59 19.55 -15.94
N LEU A 518 -6.25 18.39 -16.01
CA LEU A 518 -7.13 18.07 -17.15
C LEU A 518 -8.41 18.92 -17.09
N ILE A 519 -8.96 19.09 -15.90
CA ILE A 519 -10.14 19.94 -15.67
C ILE A 519 -9.80 21.41 -15.99
N ALA A 520 -8.63 21.87 -15.54
CA ALA A 520 -8.12 23.20 -15.88
C ALA A 520 -8.01 23.41 -17.39
N MET A 521 -7.51 22.41 -18.14
CA MET A 521 -7.43 22.46 -19.61
C MET A 521 -8.81 22.59 -20.25
N ARG A 522 -9.82 21.87 -19.75
CA ARG A 522 -11.21 21.96 -20.22
C ARG A 522 -11.83 23.33 -19.95
N MET A 523 -11.58 23.91 -18.77
CA MET A 523 -12.02 25.28 -18.45
C MET A 523 -11.40 26.31 -19.37
N LYS A 524 -10.09 26.20 -19.63
CA LYS A 524 -9.36 27.06 -20.58
C LYS A 524 -9.91 26.93 -22.00
N ALA A 525 -10.24 25.72 -22.44
CA ALA A 525 -10.88 25.47 -23.75
C ALA A 525 -12.24 26.19 -23.86
N HIS A 526 -13.09 26.09 -22.84
CA HIS A 526 -14.36 26.83 -22.80
C HIS A 526 -14.16 28.36 -22.78
N ALA A 527 -13.12 28.84 -22.10
CA ALA A 527 -12.81 30.27 -22.05
C ALA A 527 -12.44 30.85 -23.41
N GLN A 528 -11.74 30.11 -24.28
CA GLN A 528 -11.39 30.57 -25.64
C GLN A 528 -12.60 30.95 -26.49
N VAL A 529 -13.75 30.28 -26.28
CA VAL A 529 -15.02 30.56 -26.96
C VAL A 529 -16.01 31.33 -26.09
N ARG A 530 -15.54 31.92 -24.99
CA ARG A 530 -16.36 32.68 -24.02
C ARG A 530 -17.58 31.89 -23.48
N ASN A 531 -17.43 30.57 -23.38
CA ASN A 531 -18.50 29.70 -22.89
C ASN A 531 -18.49 29.63 -21.35
N ILE A 532 -19.06 30.66 -20.71
CA ILE A 532 -19.20 30.77 -19.25
C ILE A 532 -19.94 29.56 -18.66
N SER A 533 -20.99 29.09 -19.33
CA SER A 533 -21.75 27.92 -18.88
C SER A 533 -20.88 26.66 -18.84
N GLY A 534 -20.00 26.48 -19.83
CA GLY A 534 -19.04 25.39 -19.91
C GLY A 534 -18.04 25.40 -18.75
N ILE A 535 -17.44 26.56 -18.47
CA ILE A 535 -16.51 26.73 -17.33
C ILE A 535 -17.18 26.33 -16.01
N ASN A 536 -18.41 26.82 -15.79
CA ASN A 536 -19.17 26.50 -14.58
C ASN A 536 -19.55 25.01 -14.50
N SER A 537 -19.88 24.37 -15.62
CA SER A 537 -20.19 22.93 -15.61
C SER A 537 -18.99 22.07 -15.24
N GLU A 538 -17.79 22.40 -15.73
CA GLU A 538 -16.56 21.68 -15.38
C GLU A 538 -16.21 21.88 -13.90
N TRP A 539 -16.39 23.09 -13.37
CA TRP A 539 -16.22 23.38 -11.94
C TRP A 539 -17.16 22.56 -11.07
N LEU A 540 -18.46 22.57 -11.39
CA LEU A 540 -19.45 21.84 -10.60
C LEU A 540 -19.22 20.33 -10.64
N ALA A 541 -18.72 19.79 -11.74
CA ALA A 541 -18.34 18.38 -11.83
C ALA A 541 -17.15 18.05 -10.91
N TYR A 542 -16.11 18.88 -10.93
CA TYR A 542 -14.96 18.77 -10.03
C TYR A 542 -15.36 18.92 -8.56
N GLU A 543 -16.17 19.93 -8.23
CA GLU A 543 -16.59 20.22 -6.87
C GLU A 543 -17.39 19.07 -6.25
N ARG A 544 -18.27 18.41 -7.03
CA ARG A 544 -18.99 17.22 -6.56
C ARG A 544 -18.05 16.06 -6.23
N LEU A 545 -17.01 15.83 -7.03
CA LEU A 545 -16.01 14.80 -6.75
C LEU A 545 -15.22 15.15 -5.48
N ARG A 546 -14.75 16.40 -5.41
CA ARG A 546 -13.98 16.92 -4.26
C ARG A 546 -14.75 16.80 -2.94
N LEU A 547 -16.06 17.06 -2.94
CA LEU A 547 -16.90 16.95 -1.75
C LEU A 547 -17.22 15.49 -1.37
N ALA A 548 -17.11 14.55 -2.30
CA ALA A 548 -17.36 13.14 -2.03
C ALA A 548 -16.13 12.40 -1.46
N GLU A 549 -14.92 12.96 -1.66
CA GLU A 549 -13.66 12.37 -1.22
C GLU A 549 -13.04 13.22 -0.10
N ASP A 550 -13.10 12.72 1.15
CA ASP A 550 -12.61 13.43 2.35
C ASP A 550 -11.14 13.89 2.24
N GLN A 551 -10.33 13.18 1.44
CA GLN A 551 -8.90 13.47 1.21
C GLN A 551 -8.64 14.84 0.54
N PHE A 552 -9.65 15.46 -0.07
CA PHE A 552 -9.52 16.78 -0.72
C PHE A 552 -9.90 17.97 0.17
N LEU A 553 -10.41 17.72 1.38
CA LEU A 553 -10.89 18.77 2.28
C LEU A 553 -9.76 19.43 3.09
N ASP A 554 -8.59 18.78 3.19
CA ASP A 554 -7.44 19.25 3.98
C ASP A 554 -6.49 20.20 3.20
N ARG A 555 -6.81 20.55 1.95
CA ARG A 555 -5.99 21.48 1.15
C ARG A 555 -6.37 22.93 1.45
N GLU A 556 -5.42 23.72 1.98
CA GLU A 556 -5.60 25.15 2.29
C GLU A 556 -6.03 26.02 1.10
N SER A 557 -5.72 25.62 -0.15
CA SER A 557 -6.13 26.39 -1.33
C SER A 557 -6.55 25.54 -2.52
N ASN A 558 -7.65 25.94 -3.16
CA ASN A 558 -8.23 25.27 -4.33
C ASN A 558 -7.85 26.02 -5.61
N GLU A 559 -6.83 25.53 -6.31
CA GLU A 559 -6.31 26.16 -7.53
C GLU A 559 -7.33 26.19 -8.68
N ILE A 560 -8.23 25.19 -8.75
CA ILE A 560 -9.28 25.17 -9.78
C ILE A 560 -10.33 26.26 -9.50
N ALA A 561 -10.61 26.57 -8.24
CA ALA A 561 -11.50 27.67 -7.87
C ALA A 561 -10.92 29.02 -8.31
N LYS A 562 -9.63 29.26 -8.00
CA LYS A 562 -8.89 30.46 -8.41
C LYS A 562 -8.86 30.60 -9.93
N LEU A 563 -8.59 29.50 -10.65
CA LEU A 563 -8.61 29.49 -12.11
C LEU A 563 -9.98 29.89 -12.65
N ARG A 564 -11.06 29.32 -12.11
CA ARG A 564 -12.43 29.67 -12.52
C ARG A 564 -12.68 31.16 -12.36
N GLU A 565 -12.37 31.74 -11.20
CA GLU A 565 -12.56 33.18 -10.96
C GLU A 565 -11.76 34.02 -11.96
N SER A 566 -10.49 33.69 -12.16
CA SER A 566 -9.63 34.36 -13.14
C SER A 566 -10.22 34.32 -14.55
N LEU A 567 -10.69 33.15 -15.03
CA LEU A 567 -11.28 33.02 -16.36
C LEU A 567 -12.58 33.82 -16.49
N LEU A 568 -13.44 33.83 -15.47
CA LEU A 568 -14.69 34.58 -15.49
C LEU A 568 -14.48 36.10 -15.47
N THR A 569 -13.39 36.58 -14.88
CA THR A 569 -13.04 38.02 -14.92
C THR A 569 -12.43 38.47 -16.26
N THR A 570 -11.94 37.53 -17.07
CA THR A 570 -11.20 37.84 -18.31
C THR A 570 -12.07 37.77 -19.57
N ILE A 571 -13.25 37.14 -19.50
CA ILE A 571 -14.21 36.93 -20.60
C ILE A 571 -15.22 38.07 -20.68
#